data_AF-A0A498QFZ9-F1
#
_entry.id   AF-A0A498QFZ9-F1
#
_cell.length_a   1.000
_cell.length_b   1.000
_cell.length_c   1.000
_cell.angle_alpha   90.00
_cell.angle_beta   90.00
_cell.angle_gamma   90.00
#
_symmetry.space_group_name_H-M   'P 1'
#
loop_
_entity.id
_entity.type
_entity.pdbx_description
1 polymer ?
#
loop_
_entity_poly.entity_id
_entity_poly.type
_entity_poly.pdbx_seq_one_letter_code
_entity_poly.pdbx_strand_id
1 'polypeptide(L)'
;MPSIDIDRDAAHQAAQHELDKPIYPKPSLSTAFSDWLNEQLYRLLEKGASVSGGWFTLTVLFILAVIAVIVAVHIARRTMHTNRGGDYQLFEAGQLTAAQHRATAEAFAAQGNWAAAIRHRLRAVARELEESGVLNPAPGRTANELATDAGAALPHLTGELARAATAFNDVTYGERPGTQDAYQLIADLDDHLRSRAHAASAVERPAAPDSWAQVR
;
A
#
# COMPACT_ATOMS: atom_id res chain seq x y z
N MET A 1 17.42 25.60 -53.53
CA MET A 1 16.83 25.48 -52.19
C MET A 1 16.63 26.89 -51.66
N PRO A 2 15.41 27.38 -51.41
CA PRO A 2 15.21 28.71 -50.86
C PRO A 2 15.65 28.70 -49.39
N SER A 3 16.59 29.58 -49.04
CA SER A 3 17.00 29.80 -47.65
C SER A 3 15.86 30.51 -46.93
N ILE A 4 15.29 29.85 -45.93
CA ILE A 4 14.31 30.46 -45.02
C ILE A 4 15.05 31.58 -44.27
N ASP A 5 14.75 32.83 -44.58
CA ASP A 5 15.26 34.00 -43.86
C ASP A 5 14.32 34.26 -42.67
N ILE A 6 14.70 33.74 -41.50
CA ILE A 6 13.98 34.02 -40.25
C ILE A 6 14.47 35.38 -39.77
N ASP A 7 13.59 36.39 -39.83
CA ASP A 7 13.88 37.71 -39.30
C ASP A 7 14.25 37.65 -37.81
N ARG A 8 15.16 38.52 -37.38
CA ARG A 8 15.75 38.51 -36.02
C ARG A 8 14.67 38.57 -34.94
N ASP A 9 13.61 39.33 -35.19
CA ASP A 9 12.49 39.48 -34.26
C ASP A 9 11.63 38.22 -34.17
N ALA A 10 11.48 37.47 -35.28
CA ALA A 10 10.79 36.19 -35.29
C ALA A 10 11.58 35.10 -34.54
N ALA A 11 12.92 35.11 -34.67
CA ALA A 11 13.79 34.23 -33.89
C ALA A 11 13.72 34.56 -32.38
N HIS A 12 13.61 35.84 -32.03
CA HIS A 12 13.54 36.30 -30.64
C HIS A 12 12.22 35.91 -29.97
N GLN A 13 11.10 35.99 -30.69
CA GLN A 13 9.79 35.54 -30.20
C GLN A 13 9.72 34.02 -30.06
N ALA A 14 10.29 33.28 -31.02
CA ALA A 14 10.37 31.82 -30.95
C ALA A 14 11.21 31.36 -29.74
N ALA A 15 12.30 32.06 -29.42
CA ALA A 15 13.13 31.78 -28.26
C ALA A 15 12.41 32.07 -26.93
N GLN A 16 11.63 33.15 -26.85
CA GLN A 16 10.83 33.47 -25.64
C GLN A 16 9.74 32.43 -25.40
N HIS A 17 9.07 31.95 -26.45
CA HIS A 17 8.05 30.90 -26.34
C HIS A 17 8.61 29.58 -25.80
N GLU A 18 9.90 29.31 -26.05
CA GLU A 18 10.57 28.10 -25.58
C GLU A 18 11.05 28.21 -24.13
N LEU A 19 11.35 29.42 -23.66
CA LEU A 19 11.73 29.71 -22.27
C LEU A 19 10.54 29.76 -21.30
N ASP A 20 9.34 30.05 -21.80
CA ASP A 20 8.10 30.01 -21.02
C ASP A 20 7.54 28.58 -20.79
N LYS A 21 8.22 27.55 -21.33
CA LYS A 21 7.87 26.16 -21.03
C LYS A 21 8.28 25.86 -19.58
N PRO A 22 7.37 25.44 -18.69
CA PRO A 22 7.71 25.11 -17.32
C PRO A 22 8.49 23.79 -17.27
N ILE A 23 9.83 23.87 -17.34
CA ILE A 23 10.77 22.74 -17.22
C ILE A 23 11.18 22.55 -15.75
N TYR A 24 10.22 22.54 -14.83
CA TYR A 24 10.46 22.09 -13.45
C TYR A 24 9.37 21.10 -13.00
N PRO A 25 9.75 19.92 -12.50
CA PRO A 25 8.81 19.04 -11.82
C PRO A 25 8.31 19.77 -10.58
N LYS A 26 7.00 19.72 -10.32
CA LYS A 26 6.46 20.15 -9.02
C LYS A 26 7.17 19.36 -7.91
N PRO A 27 7.55 20.00 -6.79
CA PRO A 27 8.23 19.31 -5.70
C PRO A 27 7.39 18.12 -5.27
N SER A 28 7.99 16.93 -5.29
CA SER A 28 7.35 15.75 -4.73
C SER A 28 7.27 15.93 -3.21
N LEU A 29 6.23 15.36 -2.60
CA LEU A 29 6.04 15.43 -1.14
C LEU A 29 7.24 14.88 -0.35
N SER A 30 8.04 14.00 -0.97
CA SER A 30 9.31 13.53 -0.41
C SER A 30 10.38 14.61 -0.40
N THR A 31 10.51 15.44 -1.45
CA THR A 31 11.42 16.59 -1.45
C THR A 31 11.01 17.62 -0.40
N ALA A 32 9.71 17.94 -0.30
CA ALA A 32 9.21 18.85 0.73
C ALA A 32 9.48 18.33 2.16
N PHE A 33 9.40 17.02 2.37
CA PHE A 33 9.73 16.40 3.65
C PHE A 33 11.24 16.40 3.95
N SER A 34 12.08 16.10 2.95
CA SER A 34 13.54 16.15 3.08
C SER A 34 14.04 17.57 3.33
N ASP A 35 13.46 18.56 2.67
CA ASP A 35 13.78 19.97 2.88
C ASP A 35 13.34 20.42 4.27
N TRP A 36 12.13 20.06 4.69
CA TRP A 36 11.69 20.30 6.06
C TRP A 36 12.65 19.66 7.08
N LEU A 37 13.06 18.40 6.89
CA LEU A 37 13.96 17.69 7.81
C LEU A 37 15.35 18.33 7.86
N ASN A 38 15.92 18.70 6.71
CA ASN A 38 17.19 19.39 6.63
C ASN A 38 17.12 20.74 7.32
N GLU A 39 16.02 21.47 7.19
CA GLU A 39 15.89 22.77 7.85
C GLU A 39 15.74 22.65 9.36
N GLN A 40 15.10 21.59 9.84
CA GLN A 40 15.08 21.28 11.27
C GLN A 40 16.47 20.90 11.81
N LEU A 41 17.26 20.16 11.03
CA LEU A 41 18.66 19.85 11.37
C LEU A 41 19.52 21.11 11.39
N TYR A 42 19.43 21.97 10.38
CA TYR A 42 20.15 23.25 10.33
C TYR A 42 19.79 24.17 11.49
N ARG A 43 18.49 24.33 11.80
CA ARG A 43 18.03 25.10 12.97
C ARG A 43 18.56 24.54 14.29
N LEU A 44 18.75 23.22 14.38
CA LEU A 44 19.29 22.56 15.57
C LEU A 44 20.80 22.81 15.70
N LEU A 45 21.55 22.77 14.59
CA LEU A 45 22.98 23.08 14.55
C LEU A 45 23.23 24.56 14.86
N GLU A 46 22.43 25.46 14.29
CA GLU A 46 22.54 26.91 14.49
C GLU A 46 22.22 27.32 15.94
N LYS A 47 21.20 26.69 16.55
CA LYS A 47 20.88 26.87 17.98
C LYS A 47 21.87 26.16 18.90
N GLY A 48 22.55 25.12 18.44
CA GLY A 48 23.64 24.45 19.16
C GLY A 48 24.89 25.31 19.28
N ALA A 49 25.14 26.20 18.32
CA ALA A 49 26.30 27.09 18.32
C ALA A 49 26.17 28.30 19.29
N SER A 50 24.95 28.63 19.72
CA SER A 50 24.66 29.86 20.48
C SER A 50 24.26 29.64 21.95
N VAL A 51 24.18 28.38 22.42
CA VAL A 51 23.64 28.08 23.75
C VAL A 51 24.66 27.34 24.62
N SER A 52 25.05 27.98 25.72
CA SER A 52 25.96 27.46 26.75
C SER A 52 25.60 26.03 27.16
N GLY A 53 26.61 25.15 27.21
CA GLY A 53 26.54 23.68 27.13
C GLY A 53 25.68 22.86 28.12
N GLY A 54 24.82 23.48 28.92
CA GLY A 54 23.81 22.78 29.75
C GLY A 54 22.46 22.57 29.04
N TRP A 55 21.99 23.54 28.25
CA TRP A 55 20.64 23.45 27.67
C TRP A 55 20.61 22.60 26.39
N PHE A 56 21.71 22.59 25.63
CA PHE A 56 21.85 21.77 24.43
C PHE A 56 21.81 20.28 24.77
N THR A 57 22.56 19.86 25.80
CA THR A 57 22.58 18.47 26.27
C THR A 57 21.23 18.04 26.81
N LEU A 58 20.52 18.91 27.56
CA LEU A 58 19.15 18.66 28.00
C LEU A 58 18.16 18.54 26.84
N THR A 59 18.30 19.36 25.81
CA THR A 59 17.41 19.32 24.62
C THR A 59 17.65 18.06 23.80
N VAL A 60 18.92 17.69 23.58
CA VAL A 60 19.29 16.44 22.89
C VAL A 60 18.79 15.23 23.68
N LEU A 61 18.97 15.22 25.01
CA LEU A 61 18.47 14.17 25.88
C LEU A 61 16.94 14.06 25.83
N PHE A 62 16.23 15.19 25.83
CA PHE A 62 14.78 15.23 25.71
C PHE A 62 14.31 14.69 24.35
N ILE A 63 14.97 15.07 23.25
CA ILE A 63 14.67 14.55 21.91
C ILE A 63 14.91 13.03 21.86
N LEU A 64 16.04 12.55 22.40
CA LEU A 64 16.33 11.12 22.48
C LEU A 64 15.30 10.38 23.33
N ALA A 65 14.85 10.97 24.45
CA ALA A 65 13.80 10.40 25.28
C ALA A 65 12.47 10.33 24.53
N VAL A 66 12.09 11.37 23.79
CA VAL A 66 10.88 11.38 22.95
C VAL A 66 10.97 10.33 21.85
N ILE A 67 12.11 10.22 21.15
CA ILE A 67 12.34 9.18 20.14
C ILE A 67 12.27 7.79 20.78
N ALA A 68 12.90 7.58 21.93
CA ALA A 68 12.85 6.31 22.66
C ALA A 68 11.44 5.95 23.10
N VAL A 69 10.63 6.92 23.55
CA VAL A 69 9.21 6.71 23.88
C VAL A 69 8.40 6.37 22.63
N ILE A 70 8.61 7.06 21.51
CA ILE A 70 7.92 6.75 20.24
C ILE A 70 8.27 5.33 19.79
N VAL A 71 9.55 4.96 19.81
CA VAL A 71 10.02 3.61 19.46
C VAL A 71 9.50 2.57 20.45
N ALA A 72 9.53 2.84 21.74
CA ALA A 72 9.01 1.95 22.78
C ALA A 72 7.50 1.76 22.66
N VAL A 73 6.72 2.81 22.37
CA VAL A 73 5.28 2.71 22.10
C VAL A 73 5.04 1.97 20.78
N HIS A 74 5.84 2.20 19.75
CA HIS A 74 5.72 1.49 18.48
C HIS A 74 6.00 -0.01 18.66
N ILE A 75 7.06 -0.37 19.39
CA ILE A 75 7.40 -1.76 19.71
C ILE A 75 6.39 -2.36 20.69
N ALA A 76 5.96 -1.65 21.74
CA ALA A 76 4.97 -2.12 22.69
C ALA A 76 3.61 -2.34 22.03
N ARG A 77 3.15 -1.44 21.14
CA ARG A 77 1.94 -1.69 20.34
C ARG A 77 2.09 -2.87 19.39
N ARG A 78 3.30 -3.16 18.93
CA ARG A 78 3.61 -4.31 18.06
C ARG A 78 3.78 -5.62 18.84
N THR A 79 4.20 -5.56 20.11
CA THR A 79 4.60 -6.70 20.94
C THR A 79 3.55 -7.04 22.03
N MET A 80 2.73 -6.09 22.48
CA MET A 80 1.67 -6.34 23.48
C MET A 80 0.51 -7.20 22.95
N HIS A 81 0.53 -7.63 21.69
CA HIS A 81 -0.38 -8.65 21.16
C HIS A 81 0.03 -10.10 21.47
N THR A 82 1.08 -10.32 22.28
CA THR A 82 1.52 -11.68 22.65
C THR A 82 1.49 -11.92 24.16
N ASN A 83 0.31 -12.20 24.75
CA ASN A 83 0.20 -13.28 25.76
C ASN A 83 -1.25 -13.64 26.20
N ARG A 84 -1.52 -14.95 26.21
CA ARG A 84 -2.56 -15.73 26.95
C ARG A 84 -4.03 -15.52 26.54
N GLY A 85 -4.83 -16.55 26.26
CA GLY A 85 -4.66 -18.01 26.23
C GLY A 85 -6.04 -18.69 26.14
N GLY A 86 -6.11 -19.87 25.52
CA GLY A 86 -7.23 -20.82 25.68
C GLY A 86 -8.27 -20.86 24.55
N ASP A 87 -8.19 -21.95 23.77
CA ASP A 87 -9.27 -22.63 23.05
C ASP A 87 -9.92 -22.02 21.79
N TYR A 88 -9.65 -22.69 20.66
CA TYR A 88 -10.44 -22.76 19.41
C TYR A 88 -10.64 -21.50 18.54
N GLN A 89 -9.92 -20.41 18.76
CA GLN A 89 -9.79 -19.28 17.81
C GLN A 89 -8.44 -19.22 17.07
N LEU A 90 -7.83 -20.40 16.85
CA LEU A 90 -6.46 -20.61 16.36
C LEU A 90 -6.25 -20.32 14.85
N PHE A 91 -6.70 -19.17 14.34
CA PHE A 91 -6.32 -18.66 13.01
C PHE A 91 -5.85 -17.19 12.98
N GLU A 92 -5.93 -16.43 14.08
CA GLU A 92 -5.95 -14.95 13.98
C GLU A 92 -4.93 -14.16 14.84
N ALA A 93 -3.94 -14.78 15.48
CA ALA A 93 -3.08 -14.05 16.44
C ALA A 93 -1.73 -13.55 15.88
N GLY A 94 -1.58 -13.40 14.56
CA GLY A 94 -0.33 -12.84 14.02
C GLY A 94 -0.32 -12.42 12.56
N GLN A 95 -1.35 -12.78 11.78
CA GLN A 95 -1.48 -12.41 10.38
C GLN A 95 -2.77 -11.60 10.22
N LEU A 96 -2.68 -10.45 9.56
CA LEU A 96 -3.86 -9.63 9.27
C LEU A 96 -4.83 -10.43 8.40
N THR A 97 -6.13 -10.33 8.68
CA THR A 97 -7.17 -10.95 7.84
C THR A 97 -7.24 -10.29 6.47
N ALA A 98 -7.90 -10.93 5.51
CA ALA A 98 -8.11 -10.35 4.19
C ALA A 98 -8.78 -8.97 4.29
N ALA A 99 -9.82 -8.85 5.14
CA ALA A 99 -10.53 -7.59 5.39
C ALA A 99 -9.64 -6.50 6.01
N GLN A 100 -8.76 -6.84 6.95
CA GLN A 100 -7.83 -5.88 7.54
C GLN A 100 -6.78 -5.39 6.53
N HIS A 101 -6.30 -6.28 5.66
CA HIS A 101 -5.42 -5.90 4.57
C HIS A 101 -6.12 -4.96 3.56
N ARG A 102 -7.41 -5.18 3.25
CA ARG A 102 -8.20 -4.25 2.41
C ARG A 102 -8.33 -2.87 3.05
N ALA A 103 -8.75 -2.81 4.31
CA ALA A 103 -8.91 -1.53 5.01
C ALA A 103 -7.58 -0.75 5.07
N THR A 104 -6.47 -1.45 5.28
CA THR A 104 -5.14 -0.84 5.23
C THR A 104 -4.79 -0.34 3.82
N ALA A 105 -5.12 -1.11 2.79
CA ALA A 105 -4.89 -0.71 1.40
C ALA A 105 -5.70 0.54 1.03
N GLU A 106 -6.97 0.60 1.42
CA GLU A 106 -7.86 1.74 1.19
C GLU A 106 -7.37 2.99 1.90
N ALA A 107 -6.87 2.86 3.14
CA ALA A 107 -6.27 3.98 3.86
C ALA A 107 -5.04 4.55 3.15
N PHE A 108 -4.18 3.69 2.55
CA PHE A 108 -3.05 4.14 1.75
C PHE A 108 -3.48 4.75 0.41
N ALA A 109 -4.49 4.18 -0.24
CA ALA A 109 -5.06 4.73 -1.48
C ALA A 109 -5.64 6.14 -1.25
N ALA A 110 -6.36 6.35 -0.14
CA ALA A 110 -6.89 7.66 0.24
C ALA A 110 -5.80 8.72 0.47
N GLN A 111 -4.59 8.30 0.84
CA GLN A 111 -3.42 9.17 1.01
C GLN A 111 -2.61 9.35 -0.30
N GLY A 112 -3.03 8.72 -1.40
CA GLY A 112 -2.28 8.70 -2.66
C GLY A 112 -1.01 7.83 -2.62
N ASN A 113 -0.82 7.03 -1.56
CA ASN A 113 0.30 6.09 -1.46
C ASN A 113 -0.04 4.77 -2.16
N TRP A 114 -0.07 4.82 -3.49
CA TRP A 114 -0.48 3.69 -4.33
C TRP A 114 0.43 2.46 -4.18
N ALA A 115 1.74 2.64 -3.97
CA ALA A 115 2.66 1.52 -3.79
C ALA A 115 2.36 0.73 -2.50
N ALA A 116 2.05 1.40 -1.39
CA ALA A 116 1.61 0.73 -0.17
C ALA A 116 0.22 0.11 -0.33
N ALA A 117 -0.71 0.80 -1.01
CA ALA A 117 -2.05 0.31 -1.29
C ALA A 117 -2.03 -1.00 -2.10
N ILE A 118 -1.26 -1.04 -3.20
CA ILE A 118 -1.05 -2.23 -4.05
C ILE A 118 -0.51 -3.40 -3.22
N ARG A 119 0.53 -3.16 -2.41
CA ARG A 119 1.14 -4.21 -1.57
C ARG A 119 0.18 -4.77 -0.54
N HIS A 120 -0.70 -3.95 0.04
CA HIS A 120 -1.70 -4.42 0.99
C HIS A 120 -2.90 -5.08 0.31
N ARG A 121 -3.34 -4.58 -0.85
CA ARG A 121 -4.45 -5.19 -1.61
C ARG A 121 -4.10 -6.57 -2.15
N LEU A 122 -2.88 -6.79 -2.66
CA LEU A 122 -2.47 -8.13 -3.09
C LEU A 122 -2.37 -9.11 -1.90
N ARG A 123 -1.94 -8.64 -0.72
CA ARG A 123 -1.96 -9.46 0.49
C ARG A 123 -3.39 -9.81 0.92
N ALA A 124 -4.35 -8.90 0.73
CA ALA A 124 -5.75 -9.22 0.95
C ALA A 124 -6.23 -10.33 0.01
N VAL A 125 -5.89 -10.27 -1.29
CA VAL A 125 -6.22 -11.32 -2.27
C VAL A 125 -5.62 -12.66 -1.87
N ALA A 126 -4.34 -12.69 -1.52
CA ALA A 126 -3.67 -13.92 -1.07
C ALA A 126 -4.38 -14.50 0.16
N ARG A 127 -4.69 -13.64 1.13
CA ARG A 127 -5.32 -14.05 2.37
C ARG A 127 -6.76 -14.50 2.17
N GLU A 128 -7.53 -13.87 1.28
CA GLU A 128 -8.89 -14.29 0.93
C GLU A 128 -8.88 -15.69 0.33
N LEU A 129 -7.95 -15.98 -0.58
CA LEU A 129 -7.81 -17.30 -1.21
C LEU A 129 -7.42 -18.39 -0.19
N GLU A 130 -6.65 -18.04 0.84
CA GLU A 130 -6.31 -18.94 1.95
C GLU A 130 -7.49 -19.12 2.93
N GLU A 131 -8.17 -18.04 3.31
CA GLU A 131 -9.32 -18.04 4.22
C GLU A 131 -10.52 -18.78 3.61
N SER A 132 -10.70 -18.69 2.29
CA SER A 132 -11.74 -19.41 1.55
C SER A 132 -11.36 -20.86 1.22
N GLY A 133 -10.15 -21.31 1.57
CA GLY A 133 -9.65 -22.66 1.30
C GLY A 133 -9.37 -22.96 -0.18
N VAL A 134 -9.30 -21.95 -1.05
CA VAL A 134 -8.93 -22.13 -2.47
C VAL A 134 -7.45 -22.46 -2.57
N LEU A 135 -6.62 -21.86 -1.72
CA LEU A 135 -5.20 -22.16 -1.59
C LEU A 135 -4.85 -22.60 -0.17
N ASN A 136 -3.89 -23.50 -0.08
CA ASN A 136 -3.27 -23.80 1.22
C ASN A 136 -2.35 -22.64 1.64
N PRO A 137 -2.31 -22.28 2.95
CA PRO A 137 -1.38 -21.29 3.47
C PRO A 137 0.07 -21.69 3.23
N ALA A 138 0.86 -20.78 2.65
CA ALA A 138 2.26 -21.03 2.33
C ALA A 138 3.14 -19.84 2.77
N PRO A 139 3.93 -19.96 3.86
CA PRO A 139 4.77 -18.88 4.31
C PRO A 139 5.84 -18.55 3.26
N GLY A 140 5.93 -17.28 2.88
CA GLY A 140 6.91 -16.81 1.90
C GLY A 140 6.51 -16.97 0.44
N ARG A 141 5.25 -17.36 0.14
CA ARG A 141 4.73 -17.43 -1.23
C ARG A 141 4.93 -16.09 -1.96
N THR A 142 5.54 -16.16 -3.14
CA THR A 142 5.76 -15.00 -4.01
C THR A 142 4.48 -14.61 -4.77
N ALA A 143 4.43 -13.39 -5.32
CA ALA A 143 3.29 -12.95 -6.12
C ALA A 143 3.08 -13.80 -7.39
N ASN A 144 4.16 -14.27 -8.01
CA ASN A 144 4.10 -15.14 -9.19
C ASN A 144 3.58 -16.54 -8.85
N GLU A 145 4.03 -17.11 -7.74
CA GLU A 145 3.51 -18.39 -7.25
C GLU A 145 2.03 -18.26 -6.88
N LEU A 146 1.64 -17.17 -6.22
CA LEU A 146 0.24 -16.88 -5.95
C LEU A 146 -0.58 -16.85 -7.24
N ALA A 147 -0.13 -16.13 -8.27
CA ALA A 147 -0.86 -16.05 -9.54
C ALA A 147 -0.93 -17.39 -10.27
N THR A 148 0.13 -18.19 -10.20
CA THR A 148 0.21 -19.51 -10.84
C THR A 148 -0.72 -20.51 -10.13
N ASP A 149 -0.61 -20.61 -8.81
CA ASP A 149 -1.40 -21.54 -7.98
C ASP A 149 -2.88 -21.16 -8.01
N ALA A 150 -3.20 -19.87 -7.83
CA ALA A 150 -4.58 -19.38 -7.90
C ALA A 150 -5.14 -19.51 -9.32
N GLY A 151 -4.33 -19.29 -10.36
CA GLY A 151 -4.75 -19.46 -11.75
C GLY A 151 -5.08 -20.91 -12.09
N ALA A 152 -4.37 -21.87 -11.51
CA ALA A 152 -4.70 -23.29 -11.64
C ALA A 152 -6.06 -23.64 -11.00
N ALA A 153 -6.38 -23.04 -9.85
CA ALA A 153 -7.66 -23.24 -9.18
C ALA A 153 -8.82 -22.42 -9.80
N LEU A 154 -8.51 -21.25 -10.38
CA LEU A 154 -9.46 -20.29 -10.95
C LEU A 154 -9.04 -19.87 -12.37
N PRO A 155 -9.18 -20.76 -13.38
CA PRO A 155 -8.63 -20.52 -14.72
C PRO A 155 -9.13 -19.24 -15.41
N HIS A 156 -10.37 -18.82 -15.11
CA HIS A 156 -11.00 -17.62 -15.64
C HIS A 156 -10.36 -16.31 -15.13
N LEU A 157 -9.66 -16.33 -14.00
CA LEU A 157 -8.98 -15.16 -13.43
C LEU A 157 -7.47 -15.15 -13.70
N THR A 158 -6.93 -16.13 -14.43
CA THR A 158 -5.48 -16.26 -14.69
C THR A 158 -4.85 -14.96 -15.21
N GLY A 159 -5.52 -14.29 -16.15
CA GLY A 159 -5.02 -13.03 -16.71
C GLY A 159 -5.06 -11.85 -15.74
N GLU A 160 -6.03 -11.81 -14.82
CA GLU A 160 -6.10 -10.78 -13.78
C GLU A 160 -5.06 -11.04 -12.69
N LEU A 161 -4.93 -12.28 -12.25
CA LEU A 161 -3.92 -12.72 -11.28
C LEU A 161 -2.49 -12.43 -11.77
N ALA A 162 -2.20 -12.74 -13.04
CA ALA A 162 -0.90 -12.45 -13.64
C ALA A 162 -0.61 -10.94 -13.66
N ARG A 163 -1.58 -10.11 -14.08
CA ARG A 163 -1.42 -8.65 -14.08
C ARG A 163 -1.26 -8.08 -12.67
N ALA A 164 -1.98 -8.62 -11.69
CA ALA A 164 -1.85 -8.23 -10.29
C ALA A 164 -0.46 -8.56 -9.72
N ALA A 165 0.09 -9.73 -10.04
CA ALA A 165 1.45 -10.11 -9.67
C ALA A 165 2.49 -9.19 -10.32
N THR A 166 2.34 -8.88 -11.62
CA THR A 166 3.22 -7.91 -12.30
C THR A 166 3.16 -6.53 -11.64
N ALA A 167 1.97 -6.00 -11.38
CA ALA A 167 1.81 -4.70 -10.73
C ALA A 167 2.47 -4.66 -9.34
N PHE A 168 2.35 -5.72 -8.56
CA PHE A 168 3.02 -5.84 -7.26
C PHE A 168 4.55 -5.88 -7.39
N ASN A 169 5.07 -6.67 -8.35
CA ASN A 169 6.51 -6.78 -8.56
C ASN A 169 7.10 -5.46 -9.04
N ASP A 170 6.41 -4.77 -9.94
CA ASP A 170 6.81 -3.46 -10.46
C ASP A 170 7.01 -2.44 -9.33
N VAL A 171 6.09 -2.39 -8.36
CA VAL A 171 6.19 -1.44 -7.23
C VAL A 171 7.10 -1.91 -6.09
N THR A 172 7.28 -3.22 -5.93
CA THR A 172 8.04 -3.79 -4.80
C THR A 172 9.51 -3.97 -5.15
N TYR A 173 9.80 -4.40 -6.38
CA TYR A 173 11.13 -4.76 -6.85
C TYR A 173 11.57 -3.97 -8.10
N GLY A 174 10.62 -3.48 -8.91
CA GLY A 174 10.91 -2.77 -10.16
C GLY A 174 11.16 -1.27 -10.02
N GLU A 175 11.19 -0.73 -8.79
CA GLU A 175 11.33 0.70 -8.48
C GLU A 175 10.34 1.62 -9.22
N ARG A 176 9.20 1.06 -9.68
CA ARG A 176 8.17 1.85 -10.37
C ARG A 176 7.25 2.53 -9.37
N PRO A 177 6.82 3.78 -9.63
CA PRO A 177 5.78 4.41 -8.83
C PRO A 177 4.49 3.60 -8.94
N GLY A 178 3.82 3.36 -7.81
CA GLY A 178 2.46 2.82 -7.83
C GLY A 178 1.50 3.80 -8.49
N THR A 179 0.56 3.28 -9.27
CA THR A 179 -0.49 4.08 -9.90
C THR A 179 -1.87 3.70 -9.36
N GLN A 180 -2.82 4.62 -9.48
CA GLN A 180 -4.22 4.37 -9.15
C GLN A 180 -4.78 3.22 -10.00
N ASP A 181 -4.50 3.21 -11.31
CA ASP A 181 -4.97 2.17 -12.22
C ASP A 181 -4.46 0.77 -11.82
N ALA A 182 -3.20 0.67 -11.41
CA ALA A 182 -2.63 -0.59 -10.93
C ALA A 182 -3.26 -1.04 -9.61
N TYR A 183 -3.59 -0.11 -8.71
CA TYR A 183 -4.35 -0.41 -7.50
C TYR A 183 -5.77 -0.90 -7.82
N GLN A 184 -6.48 -0.20 -8.71
CA GLN A 184 -7.84 -0.55 -9.13
C GLN A 184 -7.89 -1.94 -9.75
N LEU A 185 -6.92 -2.29 -10.60
CA LEU A 185 -6.81 -3.63 -11.17
C LEU A 185 -6.80 -4.75 -10.11
N ILE A 186 -6.10 -4.54 -8.99
CA ILE A 186 -6.03 -5.53 -7.89
C ILE A 186 -7.31 -5.46 -7.03
N ALA A 187 -7.90 -4.27 -6.90
CA ALA A 187 -9.16 -4.11 -6.19
C ALA A 187 -10.32 -4.82 -6.89
N ASP A 188 -10.40 -4.70 -8.22
CA ASP A 188 -11.40 -5.37 -9.06
C ASP A 188 -11.24 -6.90 -8.99
N LEU A 189 -10.00 -7.40 -9.03
CA LEU A 189 -9.71 -8.83 -8.84
C LEU A 189 -10.21 -9.34 -7.48
N ASP A 190 -9.94 -8.60 -6.39
CA ASP A 190 -10.43 -8.95 -5.05
C ASP A 190 -11.97 -8.92 -4.97
N ASP A 191 -12.62 -7.97 -5.65
CA ASP A 191 -14.08 -7.89 -5.73
C ASP A 191 -14.68 -9.08 -6.52
N HIS A 192 -14.05 -9.48 -7.63
CA HIS A 192 -14.44 -10.66 -8.40
C HIS A 192 -14.37 -11.94 -7.55
N LEU A 193 -13.30 -12.12 -6.78
CA LEU A 193 -13.16 -13.26 -5.86
C LEU A 193 -14.29 -13.31 -4.83
N ARG A 194 -14.61 -12.17 -4.20
CA ARG A 194 -15.67 -12.11 -3.19
C ARG A 194 -17.07 -12.33 -3.74
N SER A 195 -17.39 -11.79 -4.92
CA SER A 195 -18.70 -12.01 -5.54
C SER A 195 -19.00 -13.51 -5.72
N ARG A 196 -17.97 -14.30 -6.01
CA ARG A 196 -18.07 -15.76 -6.13
C ARG A 196 -18.25 -16.45 -4.78
N ALA A 197 -17.47 -16.05 -3.77
CA ALA A 197 -17.61 -16.60 -2.42
C ALA A 197 -19.05 -16.40 -1.90
N HIS A 198 -19.60 -15.19 -2.07
CA HIS A 198 -20.99 -14.90 -1.72
C HIS A 198 -21.99 -15.74 -2.52
N ALA A 199 -21.77 -15.95 -3.82
CA ALA A 199 -22.65 -16.79 -4.64
C ALA A 199 -22.63 -18.27 -4.21
N ALA A 200 -21.46 -18.81 -3.89
CA ALA A 200 -21.31 -20.18 -3.39
C ALA A 200 -22.05 -20.38 -2.05
N SER A 201 -21.88 -19.47 -1.09
CA SER A 201 -22.58 -19.52 0.20
C SER A 201 -24.10 -19.33 0.11
N ALA A 202 -24.62 -18.72 -0.96
CA ALA A 202 -26.05 -18.57 -1.20
C ALA A 202 -26.68 -19.86 -1.74
N VAL A 203 -25.97 -20.59 -2.62
CA VAL A 203 -26.41 -21.88 -3.18
C VAL A 203 -26.39 -22.99 -2.13
N GLU A 204 -25.44 -22.93 -1.20
CA GLU A 204 -25.22 -23.97 -0.18
C GLU A 204 -26.17 -23.88 1.02
N ARG A 205 -27.03 -22.86 1.10
CA ARG A 205 -28.17 -22.80 2.03
C ARG A 205 -29.37 -23.48 1.35
N PRO A 206 -29.69 -24.76 1.62
CA PRO A 206 -30.91 -25.35 1.10
C PRO A 206 -32.08 -24.63 1.77
N ALA A 207 -33.10 -24.25 0.99
CA ALA A 207 -34.37 -23.81 1.54
C ALA A 207 -34.84 -24.88 2.54
N ALA A 208 -34.92 -24.52 3.83
CA ALA A 208 -35.44 -25.41 4.85
C ALA A 208 -36.84 -25.84 4.38
N PRO A 209 -37.11 -27.15 4.19
CA PRO A 209 -38.44 -27.57 3.82
C PRO A 209 -39.40 -27.14 4.93
N ASP A 210 -40.41 -26.35 4.56
CA ASP A 210 -41.46 -25.86 5.45
C ASP A 210 -42.07 -27.04 6.23
N SER A 211 -41.65 -27.21 7.48
CA SER A 211 -42.05 -28.31 8.36
C SER A 211 -43.40 -28.04 9.04
N TRP A 212 -44.37 -27.51 8.31
CA TRP A 212 -45.73 -27.29 8.80
C TRP A 212 -46.65 -28.42 8.32
N ALA A 213 -46.32 -29.64 8.73
CA ALA A 213 -47.28 -30.72 8.75
C ALA A 213 -48.32 -30.43 9.84
N GLN A 214 -49.57 -30.28 9.39
CA GLN A 214 -50.78 -30.12 10.17
C GLN A 214 -50.87 -31.11 11.34
N VAL A 215 -50.99 -30.58 12.56
CA VAL A 215 -51.60 -31.29 13.69
C VAL A 215 -52.51 -30.33 14.44
N ARG A 216 -53.76 -30.20 13.97
CA ARG A 216 -54.98 -30.55 14.72
C ARG A 216 -56.24 -30.19 13.93
#